data_AF-A0A117KYM3-F1
#
_entry.id   AF-A0A117KYM3-F1
#
_cell.length_a   1.000
_cell.length_b   1.000
_cell.length_c   1.000
_cell.angle_alpha   90.00
_cell.angle_beta   90.00
_cell.angle_gamma   90.00
#
_symmetry.space_group_name_H-M   'P 1'
#
loop_
_entity.id
_entity.type
_entity.pdbx_description
1 polymer ?
#
loop_
_entity_poly.entity_id
_entity_poly.type
_entity_poly.pdbx_seq_one_letter_code
_entity_poly.pdbx_strand_id
1 'polypeptide(L)' 'MSRLILIPHLGSGGAERVAVNLFRALGFEGVITFENRVAYDLPSEKVECIESPASDSLTKKFLNFPVRFWKIRAIKK' A
#
# COMPACT_ATOMS: atom_id res chain seq x y z
N MET A 1 16.70 9.55 2.51
CA MET A 1 15.58 8.89 3.21
C MET A 1 14.56 8.52 2.16
N SER A 2 14.36 7.23 1.92
CA SER A 2 13.35 6.75 0.98
C SER A 2 11.95 7.14 1.45
N ARG A 3 11.19 7.81 0.60
CA ARG A 3 9.82 8.24 0.90
C ARG A 3 8.85 7.24 0.31
N LEU A 4 8.35 6.34 1.16
CA LEU A 4 7.32 5.36 0.81
C LEU A 4 5.98 5.78 1.40
N ILE A 5 4.89 5.58 0.65
CA ILE A 5 3.53 5.78 1.13
C ILE A 5 2.79 4.44 1.18
N LEU A 6 2.08 4.19 2.27
CA LEU A 6 1.26 2.99 2.43
C LEU A 6 -0.19 3.32 2.05
N ILE A 7 -0.70 2.70 0.99
CA ILE A 7 -2.07 2.85 0.53
C ILE A 7 -2.74 1.46 0.58
N PRO A 8 -3.59 1.18 1.58
CA PRO A 8 -4.14 -0.16 1.80
C PRO A 8 -4.85 -0.74 0.57
N HIS A 9 -5.60 0.10 -0.14
CA HIS A 9 -6.43 -0.27 -1.26
C HIS A 9 -6.27 0.78 -2.37
N LEU A 10 -6.07 0.34 -3.61
CA LEU A 10 -6.03 1.21 -4.80
C LEU A 10 -7.11 0.82 -5.82
N GLY A 11 -8.15 0.11 -5.39
CA GLY A 11 -9.18 -0.41 -6.28
C GLY A 11 -10.26 0.61 -6.69
N SER A 12 -10.61 1.58 -5.83
CA SER A 12 -11.52 2.70 -6.14
C SER A 12 -11.82 3.54 -4.90
N GLY A 13 -11.90 4.87 -5.05
CA GLY A 13 -12.38 5.78 -4.00
C GLY A 13 -11.71 7.17 -3.99
N GLY A 14 -12.28 8.10 -3.21
CA GLY A 14 -11.81 9.48 -3.14
C GLY A 14 -10.48 9.64 -2.42
N ALA A 15 -10.29 8.91 -1.32
CA ALA A 15 -9.06 8.96 -0.53
C ALA A 15 -7.86 8.41 -1.30
N GLU A 16 -8.05 7.35 -2.09
CA GLU A 16 -7.04 6.78 -2.96
C GLU A 16 -6.60 7.78 -4.02
N ARG A 17 -7.54 8.50 -4.65
CA ARG A 17 -7.24 9.52 -5.65
C ARG A 17 -6.39 10.65 -5.06
N VAL A 18 -6.69 11.07 -3.83
CA VAL A 18 -5.88 12.07 -3.11
C VAL A 18 -4.48 11.55 -2.83
N ALA A 19 -4.34 10.30 -2.38
CA ALA A 19 -3.04 9.69 -2.10
C ALA A 19 -2.19 9.52 -3.36
N VAL A 20 -2.78 9.13 -4.50
CA VAL A 20 -2.11 9.06 -5.81
C VAL A 20 -1.66 10.45 -6.29
N ASN A 21 -2.50 11.47 -6.10
CA ASN A 21 -2.13 12.84 -6.45
C ASN A 21 -0.99 13.37 -5.58
N LEU A 22 -1.00 13.07 -4.28
CA LEU A 22 0.09 13.36 -3.36
C LEU A 22 1.38 12.63 -3.75
N PHE A 23 1.27 11.35 -4.13
CA PHE A 23 2.40 10.57 -4.64
C PHE A 23 3.08 11.27 -5.82
N ARG A 24 2.29 11.71 -6.80
CA ARG A 24 2.76 12.43 -7.99
C ARG A 24 3.35 13.80 -7.65
N ALA A 25 2.71 14.55 -6.76
CA ALA A 25 3.13 15.91 -6.42
C ALA A 25 4.39 15.98 -5.55
N LEU A 26 4.55 15.03 -4.62
CA LEU A 26 5.63 15.04 -3.63
C LEU A 26 6.84 14.19 -4.01
N GLY A 27 6.78 13.48 -5.15
CA GLY A 27 7.89 12.68 -5.67
C GLY A 27 8.29 11.53 -4.75
N PHE A 28 7.30 10.81 -4.22
CA PHE A 28 7.57 9.60 -3.43
C PHE A 28 8.25 8.54 -4.29
N GLU A 29 9.09 7.72 -3.67
CA GLU A 29 9.87 6.69 -4.37
C GLU A 29 9.02 5.47 -4.71
N GLY A 30 8.06 5.12 -3.85
CA GLY A 30 7.20 3.96 -4.03
C GLY A 30 5.93 3.99 -3.17
N VAL A 31 4.99 3.13 -3.55
CA VAL A 31 3.70 2.91 -2.91
C VAL A 31 3.65 1.45 -2.47
N ILE A 32 3.28 1.22 -1.20
CA ILE A 32 3.01 -0.13 -0.70
C ILE A 32 1.50 -0.32 -0.68
N THR A 33 1.00 -1.42 -1.24
CA THR A 33 -0.41 -1.80 -1.26
C THR A 33 -0.65 -3.14 -0.58
N PHE A 34 -1.84 -3.32 0.01
CA PHE A 34 -2.22 -4.62 0.58
C PHE A 34 -2.86 -5.55 -0.45
N GLU A 35 -3.31 -4.98 -1.56
CA GLU A 35 -4.04 -5.68 -2.62
C GLU A 35 -3.37 -5.49 -3.98
N ASN A 36 -3.52 -6.50 -4.84
CA ASN A 36 -2.95 -6.54 -6.19
C ASN A 36 -3.80 -5.78 -7.23
N ARG A 37 -4.83 -5.03 -6.79
CA ARG A 37 -5.68 -4.24 -7.67
C ARG A 37 -5.29 -2.77 -7.58
N VAL A 38 -4.71 -2.27 -8.67
CA VAL A 38 -4.38 -0.87 -8.85
C VAL A 38 -5.23 -0.33 -10.00
N ALA A 39 -6.26 0.45 -9.67
CA ALA A 39 -7.15 1.08 -10.65
C ALA A 39 -6.63 2.44 -11.15
N TYR A 40 -5.43 2.84 -10.71
CA TYR A 40 -4.83 4.13 -11.00
C TYR A 40 -3.55 3.96 -11.82
N ASP A 41 -3.28 4.92 -12.70
CA ASP A 41 -2.07 4.93 -13.53
C ASP A 41 -0.84 5.28 -12.68
N LEU A 42 -0.24 4.24 -12.07
CA LEU A 42 1.00 4.29 -11.31
C LEU A 42 2.01 3.34 -11.97
N PRO A 43 3.29 3.72 -12.09
CA PRO A 43 4.33 2.83 -12.62
C PRO A 43 4.43 1.58 -11.77
N SER A 44 4.32 0.40 -12.38
CA SER A 44 4.35 -0.89 -11.67
C SER A 44 5.65 -1.09 -10.86
N GLU A 45 6.76 -0.54 -11.35
CA GLU A 45 8.08 -0.55 -10.68
C GLU A 45 8.08 0.18 -9.34
N LYS A 46 7.13 1.09 -9.12
CA LYS A 46 6.98 1.88 -7.89
C LYS A 46 5.88 1.35 -6.98
N VAL A 47 5.25 0.22 -7.32
CA VAL A 47 4.17 -0.37 -6.54
C VAL A 47 4.61 -1.71 -5.97
N GLU A 48 4.64 -1.80 -4.65
CA GLU A 48 4.92 -3.03 -3.93
C GLU A 48 3.66 -3.57 -3.27
N CYS A 49 3.18 -4.72 -3.74
CA CYS A 49 2.02 -5.40 -3.15
C CYS A 49 2.48 -6.40 -2.10
N ILE A 50 1.98 -6.27 -0.86
CA ILE A 50 2.27 -7.24 0.21
C ILE A 50 1.26 -8.37 0.31
N GLU A 51 0.28 -8.47 -0.60
CA GLU A 51 -0.72 -9.55 -0.68
C GLU A 51 -1.28 -9.93 0.70
N SER A 52 -1.79 -8.93 1.43
CA SER A 52 -2.37 -9.10 2.76
C SER A 52 -3.65 -8.30 2.84
N PRO A 53 -4.71 -8.71 2.12
CA PRO A 53 -5.94 -7.93 1.96
C PRO A 53 -6.54 -7.54 3.31
N ALA A 54 -7.25 -6.41 3.33
CA ALA A 54 -8.00 -6.00 4.50
C ALA A 54 -9.01 -7.09 4.86
N SER A 55 -8.98 -7.54 6.12
CA SER A 55 -9.99 -8.46 6.63
C SER A 55 -11.07 -7.67 7.34
N ASP A 56 -12.33 -8.01 7.11
CA ASP A 56 -13.47 -7.37 7.79
C ASP A 56 -13.53 -7.73 9.28
N SER A 57 -13.11 -8.95 9.66
CA SER A 57 -13.11 -9.35 11.07
C SER A 57 -11.95 -8.73 11.85
N LEU A 58 -12.25 -8.16 13.03
CA LEU A 58 -11.27 -7.59 13.95
C LEU A 58 -10.23 -8.63 14.39
N THR A 59 -10.66 -9.86 14.68
CA THR A 59 -9.78 -10.97 15.05
C THR A 59 -8.72 -11.25 13.98
N LYS A 60 -9.15 -11.33 12.71
CA LYS A 60 -8.23 -11.52 11.58
C LYS A 60 -7.33 -10.31 11.36
N LYS A 61 -7.79 -9.08 11.62
CA LYS A 61 -6.92 -7.88 11.58
C LYS A 61 -5.76 -7.99 12.58
N PHE A 62 -6.04 -8.42 13.81
CA PHE A 62 -5.01 -8.63 14.83
C PHE A 62 -4.04 -9.75 14.46
N LEU A 63 -4.55 -10.90 13.97
CA LEU A 63 -3.73 -12.02 13.51
C LEU A 63 -2.86 -11.67 12.29
N ASN A 64 -3.35 -10.82 11.39
CA ASN A 64 -2.60 -10.40 10.19
C ASN A 64 -1.59 -9.28 10.46
N PHE A 65 -1.66 -8.61 11.61
CA PHE A 65 -0.77 -7.49 11.93
C PHE A 65 0.71 -7.88 11.99
N PRO A 66 1.12 -8.98 12.67
CA PRO A 66 2.51 -9.43 12.66
C PRO A 66 3.00 -9.74 11.24
N VAL A 67 2.19 -10.44 10.44
CA VAL A 67 2.52 -10.80 9.06
C VAL A 67 2.77 -9.55 8.22
N ARG A 68 1.89 -8.54 8.33
CA ARG A 68 2.07 -7.25 7.64
C ARG A 68 3.32 -6.51 8.08
N PHE A 69 3.59 -6.49 9.38
CA PHE A 69 4.79 -5.84 9.92
C PHE A 69 6.07 -6.49 9.39
N TRP A 70 6.14 -7.82 9.38
CA TRP A 70 7.28 -8.56 8.83
C TRP A 70 7.47 -8.31 7.32
N LYS A 71 6.39 -8.32 6.54
CA LYS A 71 6.45 -8.01 5.09
C LYS A 71 6.93 -6.59 4.82
N ILE A 72 6.39 -5.58 5.52
CA ILE A 72 6.83 -4.18 5.38
C ILE A 72 8.30 -4.01 5.80
N ARG A 73 8.75 -4.74 6.83
CA ARG A 73 10.16 -4.71 7.25
C ARG A 73 11.11 -5.29 6.21
N ALA A 74 10.68 -6.31 5.45
CA ALA A 74 11.46 -6.88 4.37
C ALA A 74 11.66 -5.91 3.20
N ILE A 75 10.66 -5.05 2.92
CA ILE A 75 10.70 -4.02 1.87
C ILE A 75 11.69 -2.89 2.20
N LYS A 76 11.85 -2.55 3.48
CA LYS A 76 12.75 -1.49 3.93
C LYS A 76 14.23 -1.88 3.98
N LYS A 77 14.60 -3.10 3.59
CA LYS A 77 15.97 -3.62 3.65
C LYS A 77 16.69 -3.34 2.34
#